data_AF-A0A2M7H6A1-F1
#
_entry.id   AF-A0A2M7H6A1-F1
#
_cell.length_a   1.000
_cell.length_b   1.000
_cell.length_c   1.000
_cell.angle_alpha   90.00
_cell.angle_beta   90.00
_cell.angle_gamma   90.00
#
_symmetry.space_group_name_H-M   'P 1'
#
loop_
_entity.id
_entity.type
_entity.pdbx_description
1 polymer ?
#
loop_
_entity_poly.entity_id
_entity_poly.type
_entity_poly.pdbx_seq_one_letter_code
_entity_poly.pdbx_strand_id
1 'polypeptide(L)'
;MSEYFTNLLRGYPVVLAALKAYSKDICRNCIGLEGAKTKVEKGLKKLGMDLKGSSLPKEEKEALLARIEALSKEAEGIDLSEDCECQKTAGNCKIGTGCFSLGALDILKLITEPAAP
;
A
#
# COMPACT_ATOMS: atom_id res chain seq x y z
N MET A 1 -16.56 -12.87 -4.51
CA MET A 1 -15.59 -12.19 -5.41
C MET A 1 -15.66 -10.67 -5.34
N SER A 2 -16.84 -10.03 -5.41
CA SER A 2 -16.96 -8.56 -5.27
C SER A 2 -16.45 -8.02 -3.92
N GLU A 3 -16.75 -8.72 -2.82
CA GLU A 3 -16.30 -8.32 -1.47
C GLU A 3 -14.78 -8.29 -1.31
N TYR A 4 -14.05 -9.20 -1.96
CA TYR A 4 -12.58 -9.23 -1.95
C TYR A 4 -11.99 -7.93 -2.53
N PHE A 5 -12.43 -7.53 -3.73
CA PHE A 5 -11.99 -6.28 -4.36
C PHE A 5 -12.40 -5.08 -3.52
N THR A 6 -13.62 -5.09 -2.99
CA THR A 6 -14.15 -3.99 -2.17
C THR A 6 -13.37 -3.81 -0.87
N ASN A 7 -13.05 -4.90 -0.17
CA ASN A 7 -12.30 -4.85 1.08
C ASN A 7 -10.86 -4.36 0.87
N LEU A 8 -10.18 -4.86 -0.17
CA LEU A 8 -8.86 -4.36 -0.53
C LEU A 8 -8.88 -2.87 -0.86
N LEU A 9 -9.87 -2.40 -1.62
CA LEU A 9 -10.04 -0.98 -1.94
C LEU A 9 -10.42 -0.10 -0.74
N ARG A 10 -10.85 -0.68 0.38
CA ARG A 10 -11.02 0.04 1.65
C ARG A 10 -9.70 0.11 2.43
N GLY A 11 -8.83 -0.89 2.31
CA GLY A 11 -7.55 -0.94 3.01
C GLY A 11 -6.45 -0.09 2.40
N TYR A 12 -6.33 -0.07 1.07
CA TYR A 12 -5.29 0.71 0.38
C TYR A 12 -5.28 2.19 0.78
N PRO A 13 -6.42 2.90 0.89
CA PRO A 13 -6.44 4.27 1.40
C PRO A 13 -5.80 4.43 2.79
N VAL A 14 -6.06 3.50 3.71
CA VAL A 14 -5.50 3.52 5.08
C VAL A 14 -3.99 3.38 5.04
N VAL A 15 -3.49 2.43 4.26
CA VAL A 15 -2.04 2.22 4.09
C VAL A 15 -1.39 3.44 3.43
N LEU A 16 -1.97 3.96 2.35
CA LEU A 16 -1.45 5.13 1.65
C LEU A 16 -1.40 6.36 2.56
N ALA A 17 -2.44 6.59 3.37
CA ALA A 17 -2.46 7.67 4.35
C ALA A 17 -1.32 7.52 5.38
N ALA A 18 -1.09 6.29 5.89
CA ALA A 18 0.01 6.02 6.81
C ALA A 18 1.37 6.27 6.14
N LEU A 19 1.60 5.74 4.93
CA LEU A 19 2.86 5.94 4.21
C LEU A 19 3.11 7.43 3.90
N LYS A 20 2.08 8.19 3.54
CA LYS A 20 2.15 9.63 3.29
C LYS A 20 2.41 10.44 4.56
N ALA A 21 1.92 9.99 5.71
CA ALA A 21 2.28 10.60 6.99
C ALA A 21 3.75 10.32 7.33
N TYR A 22 4.19 9.07 7.14
CA TYR A 22 5.58 8.67 7.37
C TYR A 22 6.57 9.41 6.46
N SER A 23 6.20 9.66 5.20
CA SER A 23 7.02 10.41 4.26
C SER A 23 7.19 11.89 4.61
N LYS A 24 6.28 12.45 5.43
CA LYS A 24 6.32 13.86 5.84
C LYS A 24 7.00 14.09 7.18
N ASP A 25 7.01 13.11 8.07
CA ASP A 25 7.38 13.30 9.47
C ASP A 25 8.47 12.31 9.91
N ILE A 26 8.05 11.09 10.27
CA ILE A 26 8.85 10.17 11.11
C ILE A 26 9.90 9.38 10.31
N CYS A 27 9.63 9.06 9.04
CA CYS A 27 10.41 8.11 8.25
C CYS A 27 10.74 8.64 6.86
N ARG A 28 11.03 9.95 6.74
CA ARG A 28 11.64 10.52 5.54
C ARG A 28 12.80 9.60 5.12
N ASN A 29 12.67 8.97 3.96
CA ASN A 29 13.73 8.20 3.28
C ASN A 29 14.13 6.91 4.01
N CYS A 30 13.14 6.26 4.65
CA CYS A 30 13.31 4.93 5.20
C CYS A 30 13.26 3.88 4.08
N ILE A 31 14.24 2.96 4.01
CA ILE A 31 14.21 1.80 3.09
C ILE A 31 12.91 0.98 3.25
N GLY A 32 12.36 0.94 4.46
CA GLY A 32 11.08 0.32 4.74
C GLY A 32 9.88 1.08 4.13
N LEU A 33 9.96 2.41 4.01
CA LEU A 33 8.96 3.24 3.36
C LEU A 33 8.98 3.07 1.84
N GLU A 34 10.16 3.09 1.23
CA GLU A 34 10.32 2.81 -0.21
C GLU A 34 9.85 1.39 -0.55
N GLY A 35 10.29 0.41 0.23
CA GLY A 35 9.84 -0.98 0.11
C GLY A 35 8.34 -1.12 0.31
N ALA A 36 7.74 -0.33 1.21
CA ALA A 36 6.30 -0.35 1.44
C ALA A 36 5.52 0.27 0.26
N LYS A 37 5.96 1.43 -0.24
CA LYS A 37 5.42 2.07 -1.44
C LYS A 37 5.43 1.12 -2.63
N THR A 38 6.59 0.51 -2.93
CA THR A 38 6.75 -0.46 -4.02
C THR A 38 5.79 -1.64 -3.88
N LYS A 39 5.56 -2.13 -2.66
CA LYS A 39 4.61 -3.23 -2.42
C LYS A 39 3.16 -2.79 -2.65
N VAL A 40 2.78 -1.56 -2.26
CA VAL A 40 1.45 -1.00 -2.57
C VAL A 40 1.24 -0.90 -4.08
N GLU A 41 2.18 -0.33 -4.81
CA GLU A 41 2.09 -0.19 -6.28
C GLU A 41 1.94 -1.54 -6.98
N LYS A 42 2.78 -2.52 -6.61
CA LYS A 42 2.68 -3.90 -7.11
C LYS A 42 1.34 -4.54 -6.75
N GLY A 43 0.86 -4.31 -5.53
CA GLY A 43 -0.42 -4.81 -5.04
C GLY A 43 -1.61 -4.25 -5.83
N LEU A 44 -1.65 -2.94 -6.07
CA LEU A 44 -2.68 -2.28 -6.87
C LEU A 44 -2.66 -2.74 -8.33
N LYS A 45 -1.46 -2.88 -8.92
CA LYS A 45 -1.29 -3.43 -10.28
C LYS A 45 -1.86 -4.85 -10.38
N LYS A 46 -1.52 -5.71 -9.42
CA LYS A 46 -2.06 -7.07 -9.35
C LYS A 46 -3.57 -7.06 -9.19
N LEU A 47 -4.11 -6.24 -8.29
CA LEU A 47 -5.56 -6.11 -8.07
C LEU A 47 -6.29 -5.73 -9.36
N GLY A 48 -5.73 -4.82 -10.16
CA GLY A 48 -6.28 -4.44 -11.46
C GLY A 48 -6.27 -5.58 -12.48
N MET A 49 -5.22 -6.42 -12.48
CA MET A 49 -5.15 -7.62 -13.33
C MET A 49 -6.19 -8.66 -12.90
N ASP A 50 -6.26 -8.95 -11.60
CA ASP A 50 -7.22 -9.92 -11.02
C ASP A 50 -8.67 -9.48 -11.30
N LEU A 51 -8.95 -8.17 -11.18
CA LEU A 51 -10.26 -7.60 -11.47
C LEU A 51 -10.65 -7.76 -12.95
N LYS A 52 -9.72 -7.50 -13.88
CA LYS A 52 -9.95 -7.70 -15.32
C LYS A 52 -10.30 -9.15 -15.63
N GLY A 53 -9.59 -10.09 -15.01
CA GLY A 53 -9.81 -11.54 -15.15
C GLY A 53 -11.03 -12.10 -14.39
N SER A 54 -11.67 -11.32 -13.52
CA SER A 54 -12.83 -11.78 -12.74
C SER A 54 -14.11 -11.96 -13.58
N SER A 55 -15.14 -12.58 -13.02
CA SER A 55 -16.47 -12.73 -13.67
C SER A 55 -17.44 -11.58 -13.36
N LEU A 56 -16.97 -10.47 -12.76
CA LEU A 56 -17.83 -9.33 -12.41
C LEU A 56 -18.44 -8.65 -13.65
N PRO A 57 -19.63 -8.02 -13.52
CA PRO A 57 -20.21 -7.21 -14.58
C PRO A 57 -19.26 -6.10 -15.05
N LYS A 58 -19.36 -5.74 -16.33
CA LYS A 58 -18.48 -4.74 -16.96
C LYS A 58 -18.53 -3.39 -16.22
N GLU A 59 -19.73 -2.91 -15.91
CA GLU A 59 -19.93 -1.63 -15.21
C GLU A 59 -19.28 -1.61 -13.82
N GLU A 60 -19.40 -2.72 -13.07
CA GLU A 60 -18.76 -2.87 -11.76
C GLU A 60 -17.23 -2.89 -11.88
N LYS A 61 -16.69 -3.61 -12.88
CA LYS A 61 -15.24 -3.63 -13.15
C LYS A 61 -14.72 -2.24 -13.49
N GLU A 62 -15.41 -1.48 -14.33
CA GLU A 62 -15.00 -0.14 -14.74
C GLU A 62 -14.93 0.80 -13.54
N ALA A 63 -15.94 0.78 -12.67
CA ALA A 63 -15.95 1.58 -11.45
C ALA A 63 -14.79 1.21 -10.49
N LEU A 64 -14.54 -0.09 -10.31
CA LEU A 64 -13.46 -0.56 -9.45
C LEU A 64 -12.07 -0.28 -10.05
N LEU A 65 -11.90 -0.41 -11.37
CA LEU A 65 -10.65 -0.07 -12.07
C LEU A 65 -10.31 1.41 -11.95
N ALA A 66 -11.30 2.30 -12.08
CA ALA A 66 -11.10 3.74 -11.89
C ALA A 66 -10.59 4.06 -10.47
N ARG A 67 -11.11 3.36 -9.46
CA ARG A 67 -10.62 3.49 -8.07
C ARG A 67 -9.19 2.99 -7.91
N ILE A 68 -8.85 1.85 -8.52
CA ILE A 68 -7.47 1.33 -8.51
C ILE A 68 -6.51 2.34 -9.15
N GLU A 69 -6.89 2.92 -10.29
CA GLU A 69 -6.07 3.93 -10.98
C GLU A 69 -5.84 5.17 -10.11
N ALA A 70 -6.90 5.66 -9.44
CA ALA A 70 -6.78 6.80 -8.52
C ALA A 70 -5.78 6.49 -7.38
N LEU A 71 -5.90 5.32 -6.76
CA LEU A 71 -5.00 4.88 -5.69
C LEU A 71 -3.56 4.68 -6.18
N SER A 72 -3.36 4.21 -7.41
CA SER A 72 -2.03 4.09 -7.99
C SER A 72 -1.36 5.45 -8.17
N LYS A 73 -2.10 6.46 -8.67
CA LYS A 73 -1.60 7.84 -8.77
C LYS A 73 -1.26 8.43 -7.40
N GLU A 74 -2.07 8.13 -6.38
CA GLU A 74 -1.77 8.53 -5.00
C GLU A 74 -0.50 7.87 -4.47
N ALA A 75 -0.30 6.58 -4.75
CA ALA A 75 0.91 5.85 -4.37
C ALA A 75 2.15 6.47 -5.01
N GLU A 76 2.11 6.70 -6.32
CA GLU A 76 3.20 7.31 -7.10
C GLU A 76 3.60 8.67 -6.53
N GLY A 77 2.61 9.48 -6.15
CA GLY A 77 2.80 10.82 -5.56
C GLY A 77 3.34 10.85 -4.13
N ILE A 78 3.64 9.70 -3.51
CA ILE A 78 4.37 9.66 -2.23
C ILE A 78 5.83 10.03 -2.49
N ASP A 79 6.19 11.24 -2.09
CA ASP A 79 7.55 11.77 -2.15
C ASP A 79 8.47 11.00 -1.19
N LEU A 80 9.61 10.56 -1.71
CA LEU A 80 10.71 9.95 -0.98
C LEU A 80 11.91 10.84 -1.28
N SER A 81 12.31 11.68 -0.34
CA SER A 81 13.47 12.56 -0.50
C SER A 81 14.75 11.74 -0.76
N GLU A 82 15.65 12.29 -1.57
CA GLU A 82 16.86 11.56 -2.00
C GLU A 82 18.06 11.74 -1.03
N ASP A 83 17.99 12.70 -0.10
CA ASP A 83 19.17 13.27 0.55
C ASP A 83 19.42 12.86 2.01
N CYS A 84 18.83 11.78 2.52
CA CYS A 84 19.06 11.34 3.91
C CYS A 84 19.08 9.81 4.08
N GLU A 85 19.99 9.31 4.91
CA GLU A 85 20.05 7.90 5.28
C GLU A 85 18.87 7.49 6.17
N CYS A 86 18.34 6.28 5.93
CA CYS A 86 17.31 5.66 6.76
C CYS A 86 17.72 5.62 8.24
N GLN A 87 16.88 6.14 9.14
CA GLN A 87 17.15 6.20 10.59
C GLN A 87 17.40 4.84 11.24
N LYS A 88 16.88 3.74 10.67
CA LYS A 88 17.17 2.37 11.12
C LYS A 88 18.57 1.94 10.72
N THR A 89 18.99 2.26 9.49
CA THR A 89 20.34 2.00 9.00
C THR A 89 21.38 2.82 9.77
N ALA A 90 21.05 4.07 10.08
CA ALA A 90 21.88 4.96 10.90
C ALA A 90 21.89 4.61 12.40
N GLY A 91 21.12 3.60 12.87
CA GLY A 91 21.08 3.18 14.28
C GLY A 91 20.31 4.12 15.23
N ASN A 92 19.61 5.12 14.70
CA ASN A 92 18.87 6.12 15.48
C ASN A 92 17.45 5.67 15.83
N CYS A 93 16.88 4.74 15.07
CA CYS A 93 15.52 4.24 15.27
C CYS A 93 15.37 3.44 16.58
N LYS A 94 14.43 3.83 17.46
CA LYS A 94 14.18 3.18 18.77
C LYS A 94 12.93 2.29 18.82
N ILE A 95 12.26 2.08 17.70
CA ILE A 95 10.99 1.32 17.58
C ILE A 95 11.22 -0.21 17.70
N GLY A 96 12.46 -0.66 17.94
CA GLY A 96 12.82 -2.07 18.08
C GLY A 96 13.00 -2.78 16.74
N THR A 97 12.69 -4.08 16.69
CA THR A 97 12.90 -4.92 15.48
C THR A 97 11.93 -4.57 14.35
N GLY A 98 10.80 -3.94 14.64
CA GLY A 98 9.76 -3.56 13.67
C GLY A 98 10.12 -2.39 12.74
N CYS A 99 9.24 -2.12 11.77
CA CYS A 99 9.27 -0.93 10.93
C CYS A 99 7.84 -0.47 10.69
N PHE A 100 7.51 0.79 11.04
CA PHE A 100 6.15 1.33 10.91
C PHE A 100 5.61 1.25 9.48
N SER A 101 6.43 1.57 8.48
CA SER A 101 6.04 1.50 7.07
C SER A 101 5.69 0.07 6.63
N LEU A 102 6.44 -0.93 7.11
CA LEU A 102 6.16 -2.34 6.81
C LEU A 102 4.96 -2.85 7.62
N GLY A 103 4.81 -2.41 8.87
CA GLY A 103 3.65 -2.75 9.69
C GLY A 103 2.34 -2.20 9.14
N ALA A 104 2.36 -1.03 8.49
CA ALA A 104 1.19 -0.50 7.81
C ALA A 104 0.68 -1.45 6.70
N LEU A 105 1.58 -2.17 6.01
CA LEU A 105 1.19 -3.16 5.02
C LEU A 105 0.52 -4.40 5.63
N ASP A 106 0.80 -4.71 6.89
CA ASP A 106 0.19 -5.86 7.54
C ASP A 106 -1.34 -5.68 7.68
N ILE A 107 -1.83 -4.44 7.66
CA ILE A 107 -3.28 -4.14 7.57
C ILE A 107 -3.89 -4.78 6.32
N LEU A 108 -3.19 -4.77 5.18
CA LEU A 108 -3.70 -5.40 3.95
C LEU A 108 -3.84 -6.92 4.08
N LYS A 109 -2.99 -7.55 4.91
CA LYS A 109 -3.07 -8.99 5.17
C LYS A 109 -4.28 -9.35 6.03
N LEU A 110 -4.68 -8.46 6.94
CA LEU A 110 -5.80 -8.67 7.86
C LEU A 110 -7.16 -8.53 7.16
N ILE A 111 -7.24 -7.73 6.10
CA ILE A 111 -8.49 -7.46 5.36
C ILE A 111 -8.69 -8.37 4.14
N THR A 112 -7.66 -9.09 3.72
CA THR A 112 -7.78 -10.12 2.68
C THR A 112 -8.39 -11.38 3.27
N GLU A 113 -9.57 -11.77 2.79
CA GLU A 113 -10.17 -13.06 3.12
C GLU A 113 -10.16 -14.08 1.95
N PRO A 114 -10.07 -15.39 2.26
CA PRO A 114 -9.89 -15.91 3.62
C PRO A 114 -8.41 -15.93 4.02
N ALA A 115 -8.15 -16.10 5.32
CA ALA A 115 -6.84 -16.52 5.82
C ALA A 115 -6.30 -17.65 4.93
N ALA A 116 -5.01 -17.58 4.58
CA ALA A 116 -4.36 -18.68 3.88
C ALA A 116 -4.69 -20.01 4.60
N PRO A 117 -5.02 -21.09 3.87
CA PRO A 117 -5.36 -22.38 4.47
C PRO A 117 -4.28 -22.88 5.43
#